data_AF-A0A1F9UXI8-F1
#
_entry.id   AF-A0A1F9UXI8-F1
#
_cell.length_a   1.000
_cell.length_b   1.000
_cell.length_c   1.000
_cell.angle_alpha   90.00
_cell.angle_beta   90.00
_cell.angle_gamma   90.00
#
_symmetry.space_group_name_H-M   'P 1'
#
loop_
_entity.id
_entity.type
_entity.pdbx_description
1 polymer ?
#
loop_
_entity_poly.entity_id
_entity_poly.type
_entity_poly.pdbx_seq_one_letter_code
_entity_poly.pdbx_strand_id
1 'polypeptide(L)'
;MNPSSPKTAPGGSSRRSALIEIVIAAAVIGTLAVPSPAEEPELEKGLKAAISLANEGRNDDSIAILNSLAGRHPGDDRVYLSLGLVLKSAGKPEEAASAFEKAVAIRPSSEGYYSLGLLHEARALSEEKSGNSPLPWLKMAAEAWETLARIDPSDTRKNEVARRHLQGLKTQIEKLSQP
;
A
#
# COMPACT_ATOMS: atom_id res chain seq x y z
N MET A 1 27.39 86.30 -9.97
CA MET A 1 28.15 85.88 -11.17
C MET A 1 27.59 84.56 -11.66
N ASN A 2 27.26 84.52 -12.94
CA ASN A 2 26.79 83.38 -13.75
C ASN A 2 27.95 82.39 -14.01
N PRO A 3 27.79 81.29 -14.78
CA PRO A 3 26.76 80.22 -14.81
C PRO A 3 27.42 78.81 -14.89
N SER A 4 26.63 77.72 -14.91
CA SER A 4 26.77 76.62 -15.91
C SER A 4 25.68 75.58 -15.74
N SER A 5 24.74 75.57 -16.69
CA SER A 5 23.78 74.49 -16.99
C SER A 5 24.48 73.34 -17.76
N PRO A 6 23.83 72.29 -18.35
CA PRO A 6 22.41 71.92 -18.38
C PRO A 6 22.04 70.39 -18.31
N LYS A 7 20.79 70.11 -17.91
CA LYS A 7 19.75 69.27 -18.56
C LYS A 7 20.08 67.87 -19.14
N THR A 8 19.41 66.83 -18.63
CA THR A 8 18.68 65.80 -19.42
C THR A 8 17.55 65.17 -18.59
N ALA A 9 16.46 64.79 -19.28
CA ALA A 9 15.17 64.34 -18.73
C ALA A 9 14.96 62.81 -18.94
N PRO A 10 13.73 62.24 -18.93
CA PRO A 10 13.25 61.34 -17.87
C PRO A 10 12.92 59.91 -18.37
N GLY A 11 12.69 58.96 -17.46
CA GLY A 11 12.02 57.70 -17.82
C GLY A 11 12.25 56.55 -16.84
N GLY A 12 11.18 55.84 -16.47
CA GLY A 12 11.28 54.54 -15.80
C GLY A 12 10.23 54.25 -14.74
N SER A 13 8.97 54.15 -15.13
CA SER A 13 7.91 53.55 -14.31
C SER A 13 8.20 52.05 -14.06
N SER A 14 8.43 51.65 -12.80
CA SER A 14 8.40 50.23 -12.42
C SER A 14 7.05 49.89 -11.78
N ARG A 15 6.19 49.27 -12.59
CA ARG A 15 5.04 48.47 -12.13
C ARG A 15 5.58 47.28 -11.34
N ARG A 16 5.11 47.08 -10.11
CA ARG A 16 5.21 45.77 -9.43
C ARG A 16 3.80 45.35 -9.04
N SER A 17 3.26 44.44 -9.82
CA SER A 17 1.99 43.75 -9.57
C SER A 17 2.26 42.30 -9.18
N ALA A 18 1.35 41.77 -8.35
CA ALA A 18 1.09 40.37 -8.02
C ALA A 18 1.99 39.69 -6.96
N LEU A 19 1.37 39.40 -5.81
CA LEU A 19 1.60 38.13 -5.10
C LEU A 19 0.28 37.36 -5.14
N ILE A 20 0.31 36.21 -5.80
CA ILE A 20 -0.72 35.16 -5.72
C ILE A 20 -0.32 34.32 -4.51
N GLU A 21 -1.17 34.25 -3.49
CA GLU A 21 -0.99 33.27 -2.41
C GLU A 21 -1.32 31.88 -2.95
N ILE A 22 -0.27 31.06 -3.11
CA ILE A 22 -0.40 29.63 -3.37
C ILE A 22 -0.53 28.96 -2.00
N VAL A 23 -1.73 28.48 -1.68
CA VAL A 23 -1.93 27.52 -0.58
C VAL A 23 -1.31 26.20 -1.02
N ILE A 24 -0.08 25.95 -0.61
CA ILE A 24 0.57 24.65 -0.77
C ILE A 24 -0.08 23.69 0.22
N ALA A 25 -0.81 22.70 -0.29
CA ALA A 25 -1.28 21.55 0.48
C ALA A 25 -0.08 20.89 1.17
N ALA A 26 -0.20 20.67 2.47
CA ALA A 26 0.87 20.16 3.32
C ALA A 26 1.47 18.89 2.73
N ALA A 27 2.76 18.96 2.40
CA ALA A 27 3.59 17.80 2.15
C ALA A 27 3.55 16.90 3.38
N VAL A 28 3.15 15.64 3.20
CA VAL A 28 3.56 14.57 4.11
C VAL A 28 5.07 14.46 3.94
N ILE A 29 5.80 15.22 4.76
CA ILE A 29 7.22 14.99 4.93
C ILE A 29 7.29 13.64 5.65
N GLY A 30 7.57 12.60 4.88
CA GLY A 30 8.13 11.37 5.40
C GLY A 30 9.44 11.72 6.06
N THR A 31 9.39 12.07 7.35
CA THR A 31 10.56 12.01 8.19
C THR A 31 10.98 10.54 8.15
N LEU A 32 12.16 10.27 7.58
CA LEU A 32 12.94 9.10 7.95
C LEU A 32 13.36 9.28 9.41
N ALA A 33 12.39 9.30 10.32
CA ALA A 33 12.64 9.05 11.71
C ALA A 33 13.05 7.59 11.74
N VAL A 34 14.36 7.37 11.71
CA VAL A 34 14.92 6.08 12.09
C VAL A 34 14.30 5.77 13.45
N PRO A 35 13.52 4.68 13.57
CA PRO A 35 12.83 4.38 14.82
C PRO A 35 13.87 4.37 15.93
N SER A 36 13.55 5.02 17.05
CA SER A 36 14.46 5.04 18.19
C SER A 36 14.76 3.59 18.60
N PRO A 37 15.98 3.24 19.05
CA PRO A 37 16.28 1.89 19.54
C PRO A 37 15.34 1.37 20.65
N ALA A 38 14.57 2.25 21.31
CA ALA A 38 13.54 1.90 22.28
C ALA A 38 12.17 1.54 21.65
N GLU A 39 11.92 1.93 20.40
CA GLU A 39 10.67 1.67 19.67
C GLU A 39 10.64 0.29 19.02
N GLU A 40 11.79 -0.23 18.56
CA GLU A 40 11.88 -1.58 17.99
C GLU A 40 11.49 -2.69 18.98
N PRO A 41 11.92 -2.66 20.26
CA PRO A 41 11.45 -3.64 21.26
C PRO A 41 9.95 -3.59 21.52
N GLU A 42 9.34 -2.40 21.55
CA GLU A 42 7.90 -2.26 21.81
C GLU A 42 7.05 -2.64 20.58
N LEU A 43 7.54 -2.36 19.37
CA LEU A 43 6.94 -2.86 18.13
C LEU A 43 6.97 -4.40 18.09
N GLU A 44 8.13 -5.00 18.32
CA GLU A 44 8.30 -6.45 18.32
C GLU A 44 7.43 -7.14 19.36
N LYS A 45 7.39 -6.59 20.58
CA LYS A 45 6.50 -7.06 21.66
C LYS A 45 5.03 -6.93 21.29
N GLY A 46 4.64 -5.81 20.69
CA GLY A 46 3.27 -5.58 20.23
C GLY A 46 2.85 -6.57 19.14
N LEU A 47 3.72 -6.81 18.14
CA LEU A 47 3.48 -7.80 17.08
C LEU A 47 3.31 -9.21 17.67
N LYS A 48 4.19 -9.62 18.59
CA LYS A 48 4.08 -10.92 19.28
C LYS A 48 2.77 -11.05 20.05
N ALA A 49 2.36 -10.01 20.78
CA ALA A 49 1.09 -10.02 21.52
C ALA A 49 -0.10 -10.15 20.57
N ALA A 50 -0.11 -9.38 19.47
CA ALA A 50 -1.16 -9.47 18.47
C ALA A 50 -1.26 -10.85 17.82
N ILE A 51 -0.12 -11.46 17.48
CA ILE A 51 -0.07 -12.82 16.91
C ILE A 51 -0.58 -13.85 17.92
N SER A 52 -0.20 -13.74 19.20
CA SER A 52 -0.70 -14.64 20.27
C SER A 52 -2.22 -14.56 20.38
N LEU A 53 -2.78 -13.35 20.43
CA LEU A 53 -4.22 -13.15 20.50
C LEU A 53 -4.95 -13.71 19.27
N ALA A 54 -4.39 -13.53 18.07
CA ALA A 54 -4.95 -14.10 16.86
C ALA A 54 -4.95 -15.64 16.89
N ASN A 55 -3.89 -16.26 17.40
CA ASN A 55 -3.81 -17.72 17.57
C ASN A 55 -4.83 -18.25 18.59
N GLU A 56 -5.22 -17.44 19.58
CA GLU A 56 -6.30 -17.72 20.54
C GLU A 56 -7.70 -17.47 19.95
N GLY A 57 -7.81 -17.01 18.70
CA GLY A 57 -9.08 -16.62 18.06
C GLY A 57 -9.62 -15.27 18.52
N ARG A 58 -8.88 -14.53 19.35
CA ARG A 58 -9.22 -13.20 19.86
C ARG A 58 -8.86 -12.13 18.82
N ASN A 59 -9.50 -12.23 17.65
CA ASN A 59 -9.16 -11.42 16.49
C ASN A 59 -9.38 -9.92 16.72
N ASP A 60 -10.46 -9.52 17.40
CA ASP A 60 -10.75 -8.11 17.66
C ASP A 60 -9.69 -7.44 18.55
N ASP A 61 -9.23 -8.15 19.61
CA ASP A 61 -8.15 -7.66 20.48
C ASP A 61 -6.83 -7.54 19.70
N SER A 62 -6.53 -8.53 18.85
CA SER A 62 -5.36 -8.51 17.98
C SER A 62 -5.40 -7.32 17.00
N ILE A 63 -6.55 -7.10 16.35
CA ILE A 63 -6.76 -5.96 15.44
C ILE A 63 -6.58 -4.63 16.18
N ALA A 64 -7.08 -4.50 17.41
CA ALA A 64 -6.92 -3.29 18.20
C ALA A 64 -5.43 -2.97 18.47
N ILE A 65 -4.63 -3.99 18.84
CA ILE A 65 -3.18 -3.82 19.00
C ILE A 65 -2.52 -3.43 17.67
N LEU A 66 -2.85 -4.13 16.58
CA LEU A 66 -2.25 -3.89 15.27
C LEU A 66 -2.59 -2.51 14.71
N ASN A 67 -3.81 -2.00 14.93
CA ASN A 67 -4.19 -0.63 14.57
C ASN A 67 -3.41 0.42 15.39
N SER A 68 -3.22 0.17 16.68
CA SER A 68 -2.37 1.04 17.52
C SER A 68 -0.90 1.04 17.06
N LEU A 69 -0.38 -0.12 16.63
CA LEU A 69 0.95 -0.20 16.04
C LEU A 69 1.01 0.51 14.69
N ALA A 70 0.01 0.37 13.83
CA ALA A 70 -0.02 1.03 12.52
C ALA A 70 -0.03 2.55 12.64
N GLY A 71 -0.67 3.11 13.68
CA GLY A 71 -0.63 4.55 13.96
C GLY A 71 0.74 5.05 14.42
N ARG A 72 1.52 4.23 15.12
CA ARG A 72 2.86 4.59 15.62
C ARG A 72 3.98 4.26 14.63
N HIS A 73 3.78 3.23 13.82
CA HIS A 73 4.75 2.69 12.86
C HIS A 73 4.12 2.60 11.46
N PRO A 74 3.70 3.73 10.85
CA PRO A 74 2.96 3.72 9.60
C PRO A 74 3.77 3.23 8.39
N GLY A 75 5.09 3.11 8.52
CA GLY A 75 6.00 2.61 7.50
C GLY A 75 6.58 1.22 7.78
N ASP A 76 6.06 0.47 8.75
CA ASP A 76 6.50 -0.91 8.99
C ASP A 76 5.56 -1.92 8.31
N ASP A 77 6.05 -2.62 7.30
CA ASP A 77 5.27 -3.56 6.51
C ASP A 77 4.76 -4.75 7.32
N ARG A 78 5.47 -5.16 8.38
CA ARG A 78 5.12 -6.33 9.20
C ARG A 78 3.83 -6.08 9.98
N VAL A 79 3.59 -4.84 10.37
CA VAL A 79 2.34 -4.43 11.03
C VAL A 79 1.16 -4.64 10.10
N TYR A 80 1.25 -4.13 8.87
CA TYR A 80 0.17 -4.26 7.89
C TYR A 80 0.00 -5.70 7.38
N LEU A 81 1.09 -6.44 7.21
CA LEU A 81 1.04 -7.87 6.87
C LEU A 81 0.33 -8.67 7.96
N SER A 82 0.67 -8.43 9.23
CA SER A 82 0.02 -9.06 10.38
C SER A 82 -1.45 -8.67 10.47
N LEU A 83 -1.77 -7.38 10.29
CA LEU A 83 -3.14 -6.87 10.28
C LEU A 83 -3.97 -7.54 9.19
N GLY A 84 -3.45 -7.66 7.97
CA GLY A 84 -4.14 -8.33 6.87
C GLY A 84 -4.42 -9.81 7.17
N LEU A 85 -3.46 -10.53 7.75
CA LEU A 85 -3.64 -11.92 8.14
C LEU A 85 -4.75 -12.09 9.18
N VAL A 86 -4.77 -11.24 10.20
CA VAL A 86 -5.78 -11.29 11.27
C VAL A 86 -7.15 -10.87 10.75
N LEU A 87 -7.23 -9.81 9.93
CA LEU A 87 -8.50 -9.37 9.31
C LEU A 87 -9.09 -10.45 8.41
N LYS A 88 -8.26 -11.17 7.65
CA LYS A 88 -8.71 -12.32 6.86
C LYS A 88 -9.31 -13.41 7.75
N SER A 89 -8.63 -13.76 8.84
CA SER A 89 -9.13 -14.76 9.81
C SER A 89 -10.39 -14.29 10.55
N ALA A 90 -10.58 -12.98 10.69
CA ALA A 90 -11.78 -12.37 11.26
C ALA A 90 -12.96 -12.29 10.28
N GLY A 91 -12.81 -12.76 9.05
CA GLY A 91 -13.87 -12.67 8.04
C GLY A 91 -14.07 -11.26 7.48
N LYS A 92 -13.03 -10.41 7.51
CA LYS A 92 -13.02 -9.04 6.97
C LYS A 92 -12.10 -8.95 5.74
N PRO A 93 -12.45 -9.62 4.62
CA PRO A 93 -11.54 -9.75 3.47
C PRO A 93 -11.25 -8.42 2.77
N GLU A 94 -12.19 -7.47 2.74
CA GLU A 94 -11.97 -6.16 2.12
C GLU A 94 -10.93 -5.34 2.89
N GLU A 95 -11.03 -5.29 4.22
CA GLU A 95 -10.04 -4.63 5.07
C GLU A 95 -8.68 -5.34 5.00
N ALA A 96 -8.68 -6.68 4.91
CA ALA A 96 -7.46 -7.45 4.74
C ALA A 96 -6.72 -7.10 3.44
N ALA A 97 -7.45 -6.91 2.33
CA ALA A 97 -6.87 -6.50 1.05
C ALA A 97 -6.14 -5.17 1.19
N SER A 98 -6.81 -4.16 1.77
CA SER A 98 -6.19 -2.85 1.99
C SER A 98 -4.97 -2.90 2.90
N ALA A 99 -4.96 -3.78 3.90
CA ALA A 99 -3.79 -3.98 4.76
C ALA A 99 -2.62 -4.63 3.97
N PHE A 100 -2.88 -5.68 3.20
CA PHE A 100 -1.83 -6.30 2.38
C PHE A 100 -1.30 -5.37 1.28
N GLU A 101 -2.16 -4.59 0.63
CA GLU A 101 -1.77 -3.56 -0.35
C GLU A 101 -0.80 -2.55 0.27
N LYS A 102 -1.08 -2.07 1.48
CA LYS A 102 -0.16 -1.20 2.23
C LYS A 102 1.16 -1.90 2.54
N ALA A 103 1.12 -3.16 2.98
CA ALA A 103 2.33 -3.93 3.30
C ALA A 103 3.25 -4.06 2.08
N VAL A 104 2.72 -4.46 0.92
CA VAL A 104 3.53 -4.63 -0.31
C VAL A 104 3.98 -3.29 -0.91
N ALA A 105 3.23 -2.21 -0.69
CA ALA A 105 3.64 -0.86 -1.08
C ALA A 105 4.83 -0.33 -0.24
N ILE A 106 4.87 -0.67 1.06
CA ILE A 106 6.00 -0.35 1.93
C ILE A 106 7.21 -1.21 1.58
N ARG A 107 7.02 -2.54 1.56
CA ARG A 107 8.06 -3.50 1.22
C ARG A 107 7.45 -4.68 0.45
N PRO A 108 7.76 -4.80 -0.86
CA PRO A 108 7.43 -5.96 -1.65
C PRO A 108 7.92 -7.25 -0.97
N SER A 109 7.01 -8.20 -0.72
CA SER A 109 7.33 -9.46 -0.05
C SER A 109 6.52 -10.61 -0.64
N SER A 110 7.11 -11.81 -0.59
CA SER A 110 6.46 -13.02 -1.10
C SER A 110 5.15 -13.31 -0.36
N GLU A 111 5.13 -13.11 0.96
CA GLU A 111 3.95 -13.31 1.81
C GLU A 111 2.82 -12.33 1.49
N GLY A 112 3.14 -11.06 1.22
CA GLY A 112 2.17 -10.04 0.87
C GLY A 112 1.48 -10.32 -0.46
N TYR A 113 2.25 -10.59 -1.53
CA TYR A 113 1.68 -10.90 -2.84
C TYR A 113 0.97 -12.25 -2.89
N TYR A 114 1.47 -13.25 -2.16
CA TYR A 114 0.77 -14.53 -2.00
C TYR A 114 -0.61 -14.32 -1.36
N SER A 115 -0.67 -13.48 -0.32
CA SER A 115 -1.94 -13.18 0.37
C SER A 115 -2.91 -12.40 -0.52
N LEU A 116 -2.43 -11.43 -1.30
CA LEU A 116 -3.25 -10.69 -2.28
C LEU A 116 -3.79 -11.59 -3.39
N GLY A 117 -2.94 -12.45 -3.97
CA GLY A 117 -3.34 -13.38 -5.03
C GLY A 117 -4.52 -14.26 -4.61
N LEU A 118 -4.41 -14.89 -3.44
CA LEU A 118 -5.49 -15.71 -2.89
C LEU A 118 -6.76 -14.91 -2.57
N LEU A 119 -6.60 -13.70 -2.05
CA LEU A 119 -7.73 -12.88 -1.64
C LEU A 119 -8.53 -12.37 -2.85
N HIS A 120 -7.84 -11.95 -3.91
CA HIS A 120 -8.50 -11.55 -5.16
C HIS A 120 -9.14 -12.73 -5.89
N GLU A 121 -8.56 -13.94 -5.85
CA GLU A 121 -9.22 -15.15 -6.36
C GLU A 121 -10.50 -15.46 -5.59
N ALA A 122 -10.45 -15.40 -4.26
CA ALA A 122 -11.63 -15.60 -3.43
C ALA A 122 -12.72 -14.56 -3.73
N ARG A 123 -12.33 -13.30 -3.95
CA ARG A 123 -13.25 -12.24 -4.33
C ARG A 123 -13.86 -12.48 -5.71
N ALA A 124 -13.04 -12.85 -6.70
CA ALA A 124 -13.49 -13.20 -8.04
C ALA A 124 -14.56 -14.31 -8.00
N LEU A 125 -14.30 -15.39 -7.24
CA LEU A 125 -15.25 -16.50 -7.07
C LEU A 125 -16.56 -16.03 -6.40
N SER A 126 -16.48 -15.11 -5.45
CA SER A 126 -17.67 -14.55 -4.79
C SER A 126 -18.50 -13.68 -5.75
N GLU A 127 -17.87 -12.85 -6.59
CA GLU A 127 -18.58 -12.06 -7.60
C GLU A 127 -19.26 -12.96 -8.62
N GLU A 128 -18.56 -13.98 -9.11
CA GLU A 128 -19.09 -14.95 -10.07
C GLU A 128 -20.34 -15.65 -9.51
N LYS A 129 -20.29 -16.11 -8.25
CA LYS A 129 -21.45 -16.69 -7.55
C LYS A 129 -22.61 -15.72 -7.37
N SER A 130 -22.30 -14.42 -7.24
CA SER A 130 -23.29 -13.36 -7.09
C SER A 130 -23.85 -12.88 -8.43
N GLY A 131 -23.35 -13.39 -9.56
CA GLY A 131 -23.72 -12.94 -10.91
C GLY A 131 -23.06 -11.63 -11.35
N ASN A 132 -22.07 -11.16 -10.60
CA ASN A 132 -21.28 -9.98 -10.94
C ASN A 132 -20.05 -10.38 -11.77
N SER A 133 -19.42 -9.40 -12.44
CA SER A 133 -18.21 -9.66 -13.21
C SER A 133 -17.02 -10.00 -12.29
N PRO A 134 -16.39 -11.18 -12.43
CA PRO A 134 -15.18 -11.52 -11.67
C PRO A 134 -13.92 -10.92 -12.31
N LEU A 135 -14.02 -10.39 -13.53
CA LEU A 135 -12.89 -10.02 -14.38
C LEU A 135 -11.91 -9.02 -13.73
N PRO A 136 -12.35 -7.96 -13.02
CA PRO A 136 -11.43 -7.05 -12.34
C PRO A 136 -10.56 -7.78 -11.31
N TRP A 137 -11.17 -8.64 -10.50
CA TRP A 137 -10.49 -9.37 -9.44
C TRP A 137 -9.58 -10.47 -9.97
N LEU A 138 -9.96 -11.16 -11.05
CA LEU A 138 -9.08 -12.11 -11.73
C LEU A 138 -7.80 -11.43 -12.25
N LYS A 139 -7.91 -10.21 -12.79
CA LYS A 139 -6.76 -9.43 -13.25
C LYS A 139 -5.85 -9.03 -12.09
N MET A 140 -6.41 -8.56 -10.98
CA MET A 140 -5.63 -8.23 -9.77
C MET A 140 -4.95 -9.47 -9.18
N ALA A 141 -5.63 -10.61 -9.15
CA ALA A 141 -5.02 -11.88 -8.73
C ALA A 141 -3.84 -12.25 -9.63
N ALA A 142 -4.01 -12.18 -10.96
CA ALA A 142 -2.96 -12.50 -11.92
C ALA A 142 -1.72 -11.61 -11.74
N GLU A 143 -1.92 -10.31 -11.52
CA GLU A 143 -0.83 -9.35 -11.25
C GLU A 143 -0.07 -9.69 -9.96
N ALA A 144 -0.78 -10.06 -8.90
CA ALA A 144 -0.16 -10.47 -7.65
C ALA A 144 0.69 -11.74 -7.81
N TRP A 145 0.17 -12.77 -8.50
CA TRP A 145 0.92 -14.01 -8.76
C TRP A 145 2.12 -13.80 -9.69
N GLU A 146 1.96 -12.98 -10.72
CA GLU A 146 3.07 -12.62 -11.61
C GLU A 146 4.17 -11.87 -10.86
N THR A 147 3.78 -10.93 -9.98
CA THR A 147 4.74 -10.20 -9.15
C THR A 147 5.43 -11.13 -8.15
N LEU A 148 4.70 -12.03 -7.48
CA LEU A 148 5.29 -13.04 -6.60
C LEU A 148 6.36 -13.87 -7.32
N ALA A 149 6.05 -14.37 -8.52
CA ALA A 149 6.98 -15.16 -9.32
C ALA A 149 8.24 -14.38 -9.75
N ARG A 150 8.17 -13.05 -9.77
CA ARG A 150 9.27 -12.16 -10.15
C ARG A 150 10.16 -11.77 -8.97
N ILE A 151 9.59 -11.49 -7.80
CA ILE A 151 10.36 -10.94 -6.66
C ILE A 151 11.19 -11.98 -5.92
N ASP A 152 10.80 -13.26 -5.97
CA ASP A 152 11.52 -14.36 -5.34
C ASP A 152 11.61 -15.56 -6.29
N PRO A 153 12.47 -15.47 -7.32
CA PRO A 153 12.67 -16.58 -8.25
C PRO A 153 13.38 -17.78 -7.62
N SER A 154 14.04 -17.59 -6.46
CA SER A 154 14.76 -18.62 -5.73
C SER A 154 13.86 -19.54 -4.89
N ASP A 155 12.73 -19.04 -4.36
CA ASP A 155 11.74 -19.88 -3.68
C ASP A 155 10.96 -20.71 -4.72
N THR A 156 11.56 -21.83 -5.11
CA THR A 156 11.01 -22.74 -6.13
C THR A 156 9.60 -23.19 -5.81
N ARG A 157 9.27 -23.38 -4.53
CA ARG A 157 7.93 -23.81 -4.10
C ARG A 157 6.90 -22.72 -4.33
N LYS A 158 7.12 -21.50 -3.81
CA LYS A 158 6.17 -20.39 -4.01
C LYS A 158 6.07 -19.98 -5.47
N ASN A 159 7.18 -20.03 -6.21
CA ASN A 159 7.21 -19.70 -7.62
C ASN A 159 6.41 -20.70 -8.47
N GLU A 160 6.55 -22.01 -8.20
CA GLU A 160 5.76 -23.04 -8.89
C GLU A 160 4.25 -22.85 -8.63
N VAL A 161 3.87 -22.59 -7.39
CA VAL A 161 2.48 -22.29 -7.02
C VAL A 161 1.99 -21.06 -7.79
N ALA A 162 2.75 -19.96 -7.76
CA ALA A 162 2.40 -18.73 -8.46
C ALA A 162 2.17 -18.96 -9.97
N ARG A 163 3.05 -19.73 -10.63
CA ARG A 163 2.91 -20.06 -12.06
C ARG A 163 1.66 -20.87 -12.35
N ARG A 164 1.32 -21.84 -11.48
CA ARG A 164 0.11 -22.67 -11.62
C ARG A 164 -1.15 -21.81 -11.53
N HIS A 165 -1.24 -20.94 -10.52
CA HIS A 165 -2.35 -20.00 -10.38
C HIS A 165 -2.44 -19.06 -11.59
N LEU A 166 -1.32 -18.44 -11.98
CA LEU A 166 -1.26 -17.53 -13.11
C LEU A 166 -1.71 -18.17 -14.43
N GLN A 167 -1.34 -19.42 -14.69
CA GLN A 167 -1.77 -20.15 -15.89
C GLN A 167 -3.30 -20.30 -15.92
N GLY A 168 -3.91 -20.74 -14.83
CA GLY A 168 -5.36 -20.89 -14.73
C GLY A 168 -6.10 -19.56 -14.92
N LEU A 169 -5.61 -18.51 -14.26
CA LEU A 169 -6.18 -17.18 -14.36
C LEU A 169 -6.10 -16.60 -15.77
N LYS A 170 -4.97 -16.77 -16.47
CA LYS A 170 -4.82 -16.32 -17.86
C LYS A 170 -5.86 -16.94 -18.78
N THR A 171 -6.08 -18.25 -18.68
CA THR A 171 -7.10 -18.94 -19.47
C THR A 171 -8.51 -18.45 -19.14
N GLN A 172 -8.82 -18.20 -17.86
CA GLN A 172 -10.14 -17.69 -17.46
C GLN A 172 -10.37 -16.26 -17.93
N ILE A 173 -9.38 -15.38 -17.76
CA ILE A 173 -9.41 -13.98 -18.21
C ILE A 173 -9.63 -13.90 -19.71
N GLU A 174 -8.90 -14.72 -20.50
CA GLU A 174 -9.04 -14.76 -21.95
C GLU A 174 -10.47 -15.11 -22.36
N LYS A 175 -11.04 -16.18 -21.81
CA LYS A 175 -12.43 -16.61 -22.08
C LYS A 175 -13.45 -15.51 -21.76
N LEU A 176 -13.27 -14.82 -20.63
CA LEU A 176 -14.19 -13.78 -20.17
C LEU A 176 -13.99 -12.43 -20.87
N SER A 177 -12.88 -12.25 -21.60
CA SER A 177 -12.58 -11.02 -22.33
C SER A 177 -13.02 -11.06 -23.79
N GLN A 178 -13.53 -12.21 -24.27
CA GLN A 178 -14.07 -12.31 -25.63
C GLN A 178 -15.43 -11.59 -25.73
N PRO A 179 -15.68 -10.88 -26.85
CA PRO A 179 -16.91 -10.13 -27.08
C PRO A 179 -18.16 -11.02 -27.27
#